data_AF-A0A1P8Y916-F1
#
_entry.id   AF-A0A1P8Y916-F1
#
_cell.length_a   1.000
_cell.length_b   1.000
_cell.length_c   1.000
_cell.angle_alpha   90.00
_cell.angle_beta   90.00
_cell.angle_gamma   90.00
#
_symmetry.space_group_name_H-M   'P 1'
#
loop_
_entity.id
_entity.type
_entity.pdbx_description
1 polymer ?
#
loop_
_entity_poly.entity_id
_entity_poly.type
_entity_poly.pdbx_seq_one_letter_code
_entity_poly.pdbx_strand_id
1 'polypeptide(L)'
;MTSADGATGSTDVQILEKVIYEVKRVIVGQDRLVERILVGLLAKGHVLLEGVPGVAKTLAVETFATVVGGSFSRVQFTPDLVPTDLVGTRIYRQGREEFDTELGPVVANFVLADEINRAPRRSSRHCSR
;
A
#
# COMPACT_ATOMS: atom_id res chain seq x y z
N MET A 1 -1.09 -34.46 23.99
CA MET A 1 -2.22 -34.02 23.13
C MET A 1 -1.84 -32.70 22.47
N THR A 2 -1.04 -32.71 21.40
CA THR A 2 -0.86 -31.53 20.51
C THR A 2 -0.38 -32.00 19.14
N SER A 3 -1.28 -32.63 18.38
CA SER A 3 -1.07 -32.96 16.96
C SER A 3 -2.13 -32.19 16.18
N ALA A 4 -1.86 -30.91 15.89
CA ALA A 4 -2.76 -30.07 15.06
C ALA A 4 -2.01 -29.13 14.09
N ASP A 5 -0.71 -28.89 14.26
CA ASP A 5 0.06 -27.94 13.45
C ASP A 5 0.33 -28.37 12.00
N GLY A 6 0.11 -29.65 11.65
CA GLY A 6 0.40 -30.17 10.31
C GLY A 6 -0.62 -29.81 9.23
N ALA A 7 -1.88 -29.50 9.61
CA ALA A 7 -2.95 -29.25 8.64
C ALA A 7 -3.02 -27.78 8.19
N THR A 8 -2.82 -26.84 9.12
CA THR A 8 -2.94 -25.39 8.89
C THR A 8 -1.99 -24.87 7.82
N GLY A 9 -0.72 -25.32 7.84
CA GLY A 9 0.27 -24.89 6.85
C GLY A 9 -0.09 -25.28 5.41
N SER A 10 -0.77 -26.41 5.20
CA SER A 10 -1.17 -26.85 3.86
C SER A 10 -2.29 -25.99 3.28
N THR A 11 -3.24 -25.56 4.11
CA THR A 11 -4.33 -24.67 3.72
C THR A 11 -3.84 -23.25 3.44
N ASP A 12 -2.91 -22.74 4.25
CA ASP A 12 -2.34 -21.40 4.07
C ASP A 12 -1.56 -21.32 2.74
N VAL A 13 -0.79 -22.36 2.41
CA VAL A 13 -0.07 -22.45 1.13
C VAL A 13 -1.04 -22.46 -0.05
N GLN A 14 -2.14 -23.22 0.02
CA GLN A 14 -3.16 -23.26 -1.03
C GLN A 14 -3.85 -21.89 -1.25
N ILE A 15 -4.13 -21.16 -0.17
CA ILE A 15 -4.68 -19.81 -0.26
C ILE A 15 -3.68 -18.87 -0.94
N LEU A 16 -2.41 -18.95 -0.56
CA LEU A 16 -1.36 -18.12 -1.12
C LEU A 16 -1.16 -18.38 -2.62
N GLU A 17 -1.14 -19.65 -3.02
CA GLU A 17 -1.06 -20.06 -4.43
C GLU A 17 -2.25 -19.52 -5.23
N LYS A 18 -3.46 -19.57 -4.67
CA LYS A 18 -4.66 -19.03 -5.31
C LYS A 18 -4.58 -17.51 -5.48
N VAL A 19 -4.10 -16.78 -4.47
CA VAL A 19 -3.89 -15.33 -4.56
C VAL A 19 -2.87 -15.00 -5.65
N ILE A 20 -1.73 -15.69 -5.67
CA ILE A 20 -0.69 -15.48 -6.72
C ILE A 20 -1.26 -15.77 -8.10
N TYR A 21 -2.06 -16.84 -8.24
CA TYR A 21 -2.67 -17.20 -9.51
C TYR A 21 -3.59 -16.09 -10.05
N GLU A 22 -4.51 -15.57 -9.25
CA GLU A 22 -5.41 -14.49 -9.69
C GLU A 22 -4.65 -13.21 -10.04
N VAL A 23 -3.61 -12.87 -9.27
CA VAL A 23 -2.76 -11.71 -9.57
C VAL A 23 -2.01 -11.87 -10.89
N LYS A 24 -1.43 -13.05 -11.15
CA LYS A 24 -0.67 -13.34 -12.38
C LYS A 24 -1.55 -13.34 -13.65
N ARG A 25 -2.86 -13.50 -13.53
CA ARG A 25 -3.79 -13.37 -14.67
C ARG A 25 -3.90 -11.93 -15.17
N VAL A 26 -3.73 -10.95 -14.29
CA VAL A 26 -3.79 -9.53 -14.62
C VAL A 26 -2.40 -8.98 -14.94
N ILE A 27 -1.38 -9.43 -14.19
CA ILE A 27 -0.01 -8.94 -14.32
C ILE A 27 0.86 -9.98 -15.03
N VAL A 28 1.13 -9.75 -16.31
CA VAL A 28 1.96 -10.64 -17.13
C VAL A 28 3.42 -10.18 -17.13
N GLY A 29 4.35 -11.12 -16.92
CA GLY A 29 5.80 -10.88 -17.08
C GLY A 29 6.47 -10.09 -15.96
N GLN A 30 5.82 -9.93 -14.80
CA GLN A 30 6.36 -9.20 -13.63
C GLN A 30 6.41 -10.07 -12.36
N ASP A 31 6.92 -11.29 -12.46
CA ASP A 31 6.93 -12.25 -11.33
C ASP A 31 7.66 -11.70 -10.09
N ARG A 32 8.81 -11.01 -10.28
CA ARG A 32 9.57 -10.40 -9.17
C ARG A 32 8.82 -9.29 -8.45
N LEU A 33 7.95 -8.57 -9.16
CA LEU A 33 7.11 -7.52 -8.56
C LEU A 33 6.06 -8.16 -7.65
N VAL A 34 5.40 -9.20 -8.16
CA VAL A 34 4.37 -9.97 -7.45
C VAL A 34 4.94 -10.58 -6.18
N GLU A 35 6.08 -11.26 -6.27
CA GLU A 35 6.75 -11.83 -5.09
C GLU A 35 7.10 -10.77 -4.03
N ARG A 36 7.65 -9.63 -4.43
CA ARG A 36 8.05 -8.58 -3.47
C ARG A 36 6.87 -7.97 -2.74
N ILE A 37 5.77 -7.71 -3.44
CA ILE A 37 4.54 -7.21 -2.82
C ILE A 37 3.99 -8.24 -1.83
N LEU A 38 3.97 -9.52 -2.23
CA LEU A 38 3.51 -10.61 -1.37
C LEU A 38 4.36 -10.77 -0.11
N VAL A 39 5.69 -10.76 -0.25
CA VAL A 39 6.62 -10.83 0.89
C VAL A 39 6.42 -9.64 1.82
N GLY A 40 6.29 -8.43 1.28
CA GLY A 40 6.02 -7.23 2.08
C GLY A 40 4.71 -7.31 2.85
N LEU A 41 3.65 -7.82 2.22
CA LEU A 41 2.34 -8.03 2.83
C LEU A 41 2.43 -9.04 3.99
N LEU A 42 3.06 -10.20 3.76
CA LEU A 42 3.23 -11.23 4.79
C LEU A 42 4.11 -10.75 5.96
N ALA A 43 5.13 -9.95 5.67
CA ALA A 43 5.99 -9.34 6.67
C ALA A 43 5.34 -8.16 7.42
N LYS A 44 4.11 -7.76 7.05
CA LYS A 44 3.45 -6.51 7.53
C LYS A 44 4.35 -5.28 7.37
N GLY A 45 5.18 -5.28 6.33
CA GLY A 45 6.14 -4.21 6.02
C GLY A 45 5.65 -3.29 4.91
N HIS A 46 6.41 -2.21 4.67
CA HIS A 46 6.18 -1.32 3.54
C HIS A 46 7.12 -1.70 2.38
N VAL A 47 6.60 -1.72 1.16
CA VAL A 47 7.39 -2.03 -0.04
C VAL A 47 7.57 -0.75 -0.84
N LEU A 48 8.83 -0.38 -1.08
CA LEU A 48 9.17 0.69 -2.00
C LEU A 48 9.35 0.14 -3.41
N LEU A 49 8.51 0.56 -4.36
CA LEU A 49 8.53 0.10 -5.75
C LEU A 49 9.27 1.09 -6.67
N GLU A 50 10.60 1.01 -6.68
CA GLU A 50 11.46 1.79 -7.59
C GLU A 50 11.54 1.15 -8.99
N GLY A 51 11.61 1.98 -10.03
CA GLY A 51 11.63 1.54 -11.44
C GLY A 51 10.96 2.53 -12.38
N VAL A 52 11.14 2.32 -13.68
CA VAL A 52 10.71 3.20 -14.77
C VAL A 52 9.19 3.45 -14.73
N PRO A 53 8.68 4.65 -15.04
CA PRO A 53 7.23 4.84 -15.23
C PRO A 53 6.72 3.94 -16.36
N GLY A 54 5.49 3.40 -16.22
CA GLY A 54 4.85 2.59 -17.25
C GLY A 54 4.91 1.06 -17.07
N VAL A 55 5.57 0.54 -16.03
CA VAL A 55 5.69 -0.94 -15.81
C VAL A 55 4.50 -1.57 -15.06
N ALA A 56 3.28 -1.07 -15.27
CA ALA A 56 2.05 -1.58 -14.62
C ALA A 56 2.10 -1.63 -13.08
N LYS A 57 2.96 -0.86 -12.41
CA LYS A 57 3.11 -0.84 -10.94
C LYS A 57 1.82 -0.49 -10.21
N THR A 58 1.10 0.51 -10.72
CA THR A 58 -0.20 0.92 -10.15
C THR A 58 -1.21 -0.21 -10.24
N LEU A 59 -1.35 -0.78 -11.45
CA LEU A 59 -2.23 -1.92 -11.70
C LEU A 59 -1.86 -3.11 -10.80
N ALA A 60 -0.56 -3.32 -10.56
CA ALA A 60 -0.10 -4.41 -9.72
C ALA A 60 -0.59 -4.26 -8.27
N VAL A 61 -0.37 -3.09 -7.66
CA VAL A 61 -0.76 -2.83 -6.27
C VAL A 61 -2.29 -2.83 -6.12
N GLU A 62 -3.02 -2.26 -7.08
CA GLU A 62 -4.49 -2.27 -7.11
C GLU A 62 -5.07 -3.69 -7.24
N THR A 63 -4.48 -4.51 -8.11
CA THR A 63 -4.86 -5.92 -8.27
C THR A 63 -4.62 -6.69 -6.97
N PHE A 64 -3.48 -6.48 -6.32
CA PHE A 64 -3.17 -7.12 -5.03
C PHE A 64 -4.18 -6.74 -3.95
N ALA A 65 -4.52 -5.46 -3.82
CA ALA A 65 -5.52 -5.01 -2.87
C ALA A 65 -6.88 -5.68 -3.14
N THR A 66 -7.29 -5.74 -4.41
CA THR A 66 -8.55 -6.36 -4.83
C THR A 66 -8.59 -7.86 -4.52
N VAL A 67 -7.53 -8.62 -4.86
CA VAL A 67 -7.48 -10.08 -4.67
C VAL A 67 -7.41 -10.45 -3.18
N VAL A 68 -6.71 -9.67 -2.36
CA VAL A 68 -6.60 -9.89 -0.91
C VAL A 68 -7.83 -9.33 -0.16
N GLY A 69 -8.69 -8.57 -0.83
CA GLY A 69 -9.84 -7.90 -0.20
C GLY A 69 -9.43 -6.73 0.71
N GLY A 70 -8.25 -6.16 0.48
CA GLY A 70 -7.76 -4.97 1.19
C GLY A 70 -8.20 -3.67 0.50
N SER A 71 -8.11 -2.57 1.24
CA SER A 71 -8.30 -1.24 0.67
C SER A 71 -7.06 -0.74 -0.06
N PHE A 72 -7.27 -0.05 -1.18
CA PHE A 72 -6.23 0.61 -1.96
C PHE A 72 -6.41 2.13 -1.92
N SER A 73 -5.31 2.85 -1.78
CA SER A 73 -5.28 4.29 -1.84
C SER A 73 -4.06 4.76 -2.62
N ARG A 74 -4.22 5.82 -3.41
CA ARG A 74 -3.14 6.45 -4.17
C ARG A 74 -2.90 7.85 -3.65
N VAL A 75 -1.65 8.13 -3.30
CA VAL A 75 -1.19 9.44 -2.84
C VAL A 75 -0.15 9.97 -3.81
N GLN A 76 -0.42 11.16 -4.35
CA GLN A 76 0.54 11.90 -5.13
C GLN A 76 1.33 12.81 -4.19
N PHE A 77 2.65 12.60 -4.05
CA PHE A 77 3.46 13.48 -3.22
C PHE A 77 3.71 14.81 -3.93
N THR A 78 3.04 15.85 -3.45
CA THR A 78 3.33 17.25 -3.80
C THR A 78 4.10 17.92 -2.64
N PRO A 79 4.98 18.89 -2.93
CA PRO A 79 5.74 19.60 -1.87
C PRO A 79 4.85 20.37 -0.89
N ASP A 80 3.59 20.62 -1.26
CA ASP A 80 2.59 21.34 -0.45
C ASP A 80 1.70 20.40 0.38
N LEU A 81 1.93 19.08 0.31
CA LEU A 81 1.12 18.09 1.04
C LEU A 81 1.33 18.25 2.55
N VAL A 82 0.29 18.63 3.29
CA VAL A 82 0.36 18.75 4.74
C VAL A 82 0.06 17.40 5.41
N PRO A 83 0.63 17.10 6.59
CA PRO A 83 0.39 15.82 7.29
C PRO A 83 -1.09 15.54 7.58
N THR A 84 -1.90 16.58 7.75
CA THR A 84 -3.35 16.49 7.91
C THR A 84 -4.07 15.91 6.69
N ASP A 85 -3.53 16.10 5.48
CA ASP A 85 -4.11 15.55 4.25
C ASP A 85 -3.85 14.04 4.12
N LEU A 86 -2.81 13.53 4.79
CA LEU A 86 -2.45 12.10 4.80
C LEU A 86 -3.22 11.32 5.87
N VAL A 87 -3.34 11.88 7.06
CA VAL A 87 -3.96 11.23 8.23
C VAL A 87 -5.49 11.38 8.18
N GLY A 88 -5.99 12.49 7.62
CA GLY A 88 -7.40 12.84 7.61
C GLY A 88 -7.70 14.04 8.52
N THR A 89 -8.84 14.67 8.27
CA THR A 89 -9.28 15.86 9.02
C THR A 89 -10.69 15.68 9.56
N ARG A 90 -10.99 16.34 10.68
CA ARG A 90 -12.37 16.45 11.18
C ARG A 90 -13.06 17.60 10.47
N ILE A 91 -14.08 17.29 9.70
CA ILE A 91 -14.88 18.26 8.95
C ILE A 91 -16.20 18.46 9.69
N TYR A 92 -16.53 19.71 10.00
CA TYR A 92 -17.83 20.06 10.57
C TYR A 92 -18.88 20.17 9.46
N ARG A 93 -19.88 19.28 9.45
CA ARG A 93 -21.01 19.36 8.51
C ARG A 93 -22.11 20.25 9.09
N GLN A 94 -22.16 21.50 8.66
CA GLN A 94 -23.16 22.49 9.11
C GLN A 94 -24.61 22.02 8.92
N GLY A 95 -24.91 21.17 7.93
CA GLY A 95 -26.25 20.64 7.71
C GLY A 95 -26.71 19.56 8.70
N ARG A 96 -25.82 19.02 9.54
CA ARG A 96 -26.12 18.00 10.56
C ARG A 96 -25.67 18.40 11.97
N GLU A 97 -25.02 19.56 12.13
CA GLU A 97 -24.37 20.00 13.38
C GLU A 97 -23.41 18.94 13.98
N GLU A 98 -22.82 18.10 13.12
CA GLU A 98 -21.96 17.00 13.51
C GLU A 98 -20.53 17.16 12.96
N PHE A 99 -19.56 16.70 13.74
CA PHE A 99 -18.17 16.56 13.32
C PHE A 99 -17.98 15.19 12.68
N ASP A 100 -17.77 15.16 11.38
CA ASP A 100 -17.46 13.95 10.62
C ASP A 100 -15.93 13.81 10.51
N THR A 101 -15.40 12.59 10.61
CA THR A 101 -13.95 12.36 10.49
C THR A 101 -13.68 11.72 9.14
N GLU A 102 -13.17 12.51 8.20
CA GLU A 102 -12.72 11.96 6.92
C GLU A 102 -11.31 11.41 7.10
N LEU A 103 -11.20 10.08 7.07
CA LEU A 103 -9.94 9.37 7.17
C LEU A 103 -9.11 9.64 5.92
N GLY A 104 -7.85 9.99 6.12
CA GLY A 104 -6.93 10.28 5.04
C GLY A 104 -6.49 9.02 4.29
N PRO A 105 -5.86 9.19 3.12
CA PRO A 105 -5.48 8.11 2.22
C PRO A 105 -4.46 7.14 2.81
N VAL A 106 -3.81 7.47 3.95
CA VAL A 106 -2.91 6.55 4.66
C VAL A 106 -3.66 5.39 5.33
N VAL A 107 -4.98 5.52 5.53
CA VAL A 107 -5.82 4.50 6.17
C VAL A 107 -6.28 3.48 5.12
N ALA A 108 -5.32 2.84 4.47
CA ALA A 108 -5.54 1.77 3.51
C ALA A 108 -4.55 0.61 3.71
N ASN A 109 -4.94 -0.60 3.33
CA ASN A 109 -4.03 -1.76 3.38
C ASN A 109 -2.88 -1.62 2.37
N PHE A 110 -3.15 -0.98 1.23
CA PHE A 110 -2.18 -0.70 0.19
C PHE A 110 -2.20 0.79 -0.15
N VAL A 111 -1.06 1.45 0.03
CA VAL A 111 -0.89 2.87 -0.33
C VAL A 111 0.18 2.97 -1.42
N LEU A 112 -0.22 3.48 -2.58
CA LEU A 112 0.72 3.79 -3.65
C LEU A 112 1.12 5.27 -3.56
N ALA A 113 2.38 5.50 -3.20
CA ALA A 113 3.01 6.80 -3.17
C ALA A 113 3.68 7.11 -4.51
N ASP A 114 3.09 8.00 -5.32
CA ASP A 114 3.66 8.44 -6.59
C ASP A 114 4.46 9.74 -6.40
N GLU A 115 5.50 9.95 -7.20
CA GLU A 115 6.45 11.10 -7.10
C GLU A 115 7.14 11.31 -5.73
N ILE A 116 7.51 10.26 -4.99
CA ILE A 116 8.26 10.41 -3.72
C ILE A 116 9.58 11.22 -3.85
N ASN A 117 10.13 11.27 -5.07
CA ASN A 117 11.36 11.99 -5.39
C ASN A 117 11.16 13.51 -5.54
N ARG A 118 9.91 13.99 -5.46
CA ARG A 118 9.55 15.41 -5.56
C ARG A 118 9.25 16.06 -4.21
N ALA A 119 9.11 15.26 -3.15
CA ALA A 119 9.11 15.77 -1.80
C ALA A 119 10.53 16.31 -1.47
N PRO A 120 10.67 17.57 -1.04
CA PRO A 120 11.97 18.11 -0.72
C PRO A 120 12.53 17.37 0.50
N ARG A 121 13.69 16.72 0.36
CA ARG A 121 14.50 16.29 1.50
C ARG A 121 14.89 17.55 2.29
N ARG A 122 14.15 17.95 3.33
CA ARG A 122 14.60 19.03 4.21
C ARG A 122 15.33 18.50 5.44
N SER A 123 16.60 18.91 5.49
CA SER A 123 17.42 19.20 6.67
C SER A 123 18.14 18.04 7.39
N SER A 124 19.39 17.82 6.97
CA SER A 124 20.47 17.54 7.92
C SER A 124 21.67 18.44 7.59
N ARG A 125 21.72 19.58 8.29
CA ARG A 125 22.91 20.35 8.71
C ARG A 125 24.04 20.56 7.69
N HIS A 126 24.21 21.81 7.23
CA HIS A 126 25.42 22.56 7.59
C HIS A 126 25.16 24.07 7.49
N CYS A 127 25.04 24.70 8.66
CA CYS A 127 25.28 26.12 8.84
C CYS A 127 26.74 26.23 9.31
N SER A 128 27.62 26.72 8.44
CA SER A 128 28.98 27.27 8.63
C SER A 128 29.73 27.03 7.30
N ARG A 129 30.29 27.99 6.58
CA ARG A 129 30.87 29.30 6.88
C ARG A 129 30.62 30.23 5.70
#